data_AF-A0AAU3KYA3-F1
#
_entry.id   AF-A0AAU3KYA3-F1
#
_cell.length_a   1.000
_cell.length_b   1.000
_cell.length_c   1.000
_cell.angle_alpha   90.00
_cell.angle_beta   90.00
_cell.angle_gamma   90.00
#
_symmetry.space_group_name_H-M   'P 1'
#
loop_
_entity.id
_entity.type
_entity.pdbx_description
1 polymer ?
#
loop_
_entity_poly.entity_id
_entity_poly.type
_entity_poly.pdbx_seq_one_letter_code
_entity_poly.pdbx_strand_id
1 'polypeptide(L)'
;MPLGPDRWEQQMQCDEIVLPVSGLRVEWRPTDQHFRIRPAGAADSGAAAPPWRTWQGHNDMAVGASGPIPQEPQAMWWAVWGEYSGNDVQVTLDDQSRPGVVVFNRLWICEWRGPEREATVVTAGRQAEIQFASPVYAAPHAGRTRHSGGASHIETPAGFHEIPRRR
;
A
#
# COMPACT_ATOMS: atom_id res chain seq x y z
N MET A 1 35.57 -14.77 -35.35
CA MET A 1 34.99 -13.45 -35.03
C MET A 1 33.82 -13.69 -34.07
N PRO A 2 33.92 -13.39 -32.78
CA PRO A 2 32.79 -13.52 -31.86
C PRO A 2 31.88 -12.29 -32.01
N LEU A 3 30.58 -12.51 -32.15
CA LEU A 3 29.56 -11.46 -32.03
C LEU A 3 28.77 -11.73 -30.73
N GLY A 4 29.02 -10.86 -29.76
CA GLY A 4 28.22 -10.42 -28.60
C GLY A 4 27.22 -11.36 -27.90
N PRO A 5 27.39 -11.59 -26.59
CA PRO A 5 26.29 -11.90 -25.69
C PRO A 5 25.71 -10.58 -25.13
N ASP A 6 25.02 -9.80 -25.96
CA ASP A 6 24.13 -8.71 -25.53
C ASP A 6 22.92 -8.84 -26.47
N ARG A 7 21.66 -8.98 -26.03
CA ARG A 7 20.90 -7.84 -25.50
C ARG A 7 19.39 -8.16 -25.38
N TRP A 8 18.91 -9.33 -24.94
CA TRP A 8 17.44 -9.58 -24.98
C TRP A 8 16.75 -10.21 -23.77
N GLU A 9 17.47 -10.56 -22.71
CA GLU A 9 16.85 -10.93 -21.43
C GLU A 9 17.48 -10.13 -20.30
N GLN A 10 17.42 -8.80 -20.39
CA GLN A 10 17.28 -8.02 -19.15
C GLN A 10 15.88 -8.32 -18.64
N GLN A 11 15.73 -9.47 -17.99
CA GLN A 11 14.62 -9.75 -17.11
C GLN A 11 14.64 -8.59 -16.12
N MET A 12 13.73 -7.62 -16.29
CA MET A 12 13.68 -6.44 -15.43
C MET A 12 13.61 -6.94 -14.01
N GLN A 13 14.72 -6.82 -13.27
CA GLN A 13 14.79 -7.30 -11.91
C GLN A 13 13.80 -6.45 -11.11
N CYS A 14 12.75 -7.10 -10.61
CA CYS A 14 11.79 -6.49 -9.71
C CYS A 14 11.99 -7.09 -8.34
N ASP A 15 12.15 -6.22 -7.34
CA ASP A 15 12.14 -6.64 -5.94
C ASP A 15 10.69 -6.68 -5.46
N GLU A 16 10.32 -7.65 -4.65
CA GLU A 16 8.97 -7.82 -4.11
C GLU A 16 9.02 -8.17 -2.62
N ILE A 17 8.09 -7.60 -1.85
CA ILE A 17 7.70 -8.12 -0.54
C ILE A 17 6.19 -8.37 -0.49
N VAL A 18 5.77 -9.29 0.37
CA VAL A 18 4.37 -9.54 0.70
C VAL A 18 4.14 -9.13 2.14
N LEU A 19 3.15 -8.26 2.37
CA LEU A 19 2.79 -7.84 3.71
C LEU A 19 2.06 -8.96 4.46
N PRO A 20 2.45 -9.28 5.71
CA PRO A 20 1.97 -10.46 6.42
C PRO A 20 0.48 -10.45 6.80
N VAL A 21 -0.14 -9.27 7.02
CA VAL A 21 -1.54 -9.15 7.44
C VAL A 21 -2.46 -9.06 6.23
N SER A 22 -2.19 -8.10 5.34
CA SER A 22 -3.03 -7.81 4.18
C SER A 22 -2.80 -8.76 3.00
N GLY A 23 -1.63 -9.38 2.92
CA GLY A 23 -1.18 -10.08 1.73
C GLY A 23 -0.91 -9.14 0.55
N LEU A 24 -0.84 -7.82 0.74
CA LEU A 24 -0.48 -6.90 -0.33
C LEU A 24 0.95 -7.19 -0.82
N ARG A 25 1.11 -7.26 -2.14
CA ARG A 25 2.40 -7.31 -2.81
C ARG A 25 2.86 -5.90 -3.10
N VAL A 26 4.04 -5.56 -2.59
CA VAL A 26 4.73 -4.30 -2.88
C VAL A 26 5.89 -4.63 -3.81
N GLU A 27 5.86 -4.08 -5.01
CA GLU A 27 6.85 -4.33 -6.05
C GLU A 27 7.62 -3.05 -6.35
N TRP A 28 8.94 -3.18 -6.47
CA TRP A 28 9.87 -2.11 -6.81
C TRP A 28 10.70 -2.49 -8.03
N ARG A 29 10.80 -1.55 -8.97
CA ARG A 29 11.64 -1.69 -10.15
C ARG A 29 12.79 -0.66 -10.08
N PRO A 30 14.01 -1.07 -9.70
CA PRO A 30 15.12 -0.15 -9.50
C PRO A 30 15.61 0.50 -10.80
N THR A 31 15.41 -0.14 -11.96
CA THR A 31 15.92 0.35 -13.25
C THR A 31 15.36 1.71 -13.65
N ASP A 32 14.12 2.01 -13.26
CA ASP A 32 13.46 3.27 -13.58
C ASP A 32 12.70 3.87 -12.39
N GLN A 33 12.96 3.39 -11.18
CA GLN A 33 12.39 3.92 -9.94
C GLN A 33 10.86 3.92 -9.93
N HIS A 34 10.25 2.83 -10.38
CA HIS A 34 8.81 2.65 -10.33
C HIS A 34 8.40 1.67 -9.23
N PHE A 35 7.20 1.86 -8.72
CA PHE A 35 6.58 0.96 -7.77
C PHE A 35 5.12 0.65 -8.13
N ARG A 36 4.60 -0.45 -7.59
CA ARG A 36 3.16 -0.73 -7.57
C ARG A 36 2.82 -1.56 -6.34
N ILE A 37 1.57 -1.44 -5.89
CA ILE A 37 1.02 -2.21 -4.76
C ILE A 37 -0.26 -2.89 -5.24
N ARG A 38 -0.39 -4.19 -5.01
CA ARG A 38 -1.56 -4.98 -5.45
C ARG A 38 -1.93 -6.08 -4.45
N PRO A 39 -3.18 -6.55 -4.44
CA PRO A 39 -3.56 -7.73 -3.66
C PRO A 39 -2.77 -8.99 -4.08
N ALA A 40 -2.41 -9.85 -3.12
CA ALA A 40 -1.94 -11.20 -3.45
C ALA A 40 -3.02 -11.96 -4.24
N GLY A 41 -2.64 -12.58 -5.34
CA GLY A 41 -3.53 -13.39 -6.19
C GLY A 41 -4.19 -12.66 -7.36
N ALA A 42 -4.02 -11.34 -7.50
CA ALA A 42 -4.59 -10.58 -8.63
C ALA A 42 -4.01 -10.95 -10.01
N ALA A 43 -2.92 -11.73 -10.07
CA ALA A 43 -2.36 -12.20 -11.34
C ALA A 43 -3.28 -13.20 -12.06
N ASP A 44 -4.15 -13.92 -11.33
CA ASP A 44 -4.95 -15.02 -11.87
C ASP A 44 -6.43 -14.68 -12.10
N SER A 45 -6.87 -13.49 -11.69
CA SER A 45 -8.30 -13.10 -11.73
C SER A 45 -8.72 -12.38 -13.01
N GLY A 46 -7.82 -12.21 -13.98
CA GLY A 46 -8.09 -11.48 -15.23
C GLY A 46 -8.29 -9.96 -15.04
N ALA A 47 -8.20 -9.45 -13.81
CA ALA A 47 -8.16 -8.02 -13.54
C ALA A 47 -6.80 -7.45 -13.97
N ALA A 48 -6.81 -6.31 -14.68
CA ALA A 48 -5.57 -5.63 -15.03
C ALA A 48 -4.81 -5.27 -13.75
N ALA A 49 -3.53 -5.65 -13.69
CA ALA A 49 -2.67 -5.27 -12.58
C ALA A 49 -2.63 -3.73 -12.46
N PRO A 50 -2.57 -3.18 -11.24
CA PRO A 50 -2.39 -1.74 -11.05
C PRO A 50 -1.17 -1.23 -11.84
N PRO A 51 -1.27 -0.04 -12.46
CA PRO A 51 -0.17 0.51 -13.23
C PRO A 51 1.04 0.79 -12.35
N TRP A 52 2.23 0.69 -12.94
CA TRP A 52 3.46 1.17 -12.31
C TRP A 52 3.38 2.68 -12.11
N ARG A 53 3.76 3.14 -10.91
CA ARG A 53 3.84 4.54 -10.52
C ARG A 53 5.29 4.96 -10.40
N THR A 54 5.65 6.11 -10.94
CA THR A 54 6.99 6.69 -10.77
C THR A 54 7.14 7.20 -9.33
N TRP A 55 8.27 6.90 -8.69
CA TRP A 55 8.65 7.51 -7.43
C TRP A 55 9.07 8.96 -7.64
N GLN A 56 8.53 9.90 -6.85
CA GLN A 56 8.79 11.34 -6.97
C GLN A 56 9.59 11.93 -5.79
N GLY A 57 9.77 11.16 -4.70
CA GLY A 57 10.42 11.61 -3.47
C GLY A 57 9.54 12.51 -2.60
N HIS A 58 8.22 12.43 -2.75
CA HIS A 58 7.28 13.27 -2.01
C HIS A 58 7.09 12.80 -0.56
N ASN A 59 7.39 13.68 0.39
CA ASN A 59 7.20 13.43 1.83
C ASN A 59 5.80 13.76 2.34
N ASP A 60 4.94 14.23 1.46
CA ASP A 60 3.57 14.65 1.70
C ASP A 60 2.57 13.80 0.92
N MET A 61 2.91 12.53 0.72
CA MET A 61 1.99 11.56 0.17
C MET A 61 1.86 10.37 1.12
N ALA A 62 0.62 10.05 1.45
CA ALA A 62 0.17 8.83 2.10
C ALA A 62 -1.07 8.39 1.34
N VAL A 63 -1.30 7.08 1.28
CA VAL A 63 -2.45 6.45 0.64
C VAL A 63 -2.98 5.42 1.63
N GLY A 64 -4.30 5.43 1.86
CA GLY A 64 -4.97 4.47 2.72
C GLY A 64 -5.66 3.38 1.92
N ALA A 65 -5.60 2.15 2.39
CA ALA A 65 -6.40 1.05 1.87
C ALA A 65 -6.85 0.10 2.97
N SER A 66 -7.89 -0.65 2.64
CA SER A 66 -8.45 -1.67 3.51
C SER A 66 -9.00 -2.84 2.70
N GLY A 67 -9.17 -3.97 3.36
CA GLY A 67 -9.74 -5.16 2.75
C GLY A 67 -9.90 -6.32 3.72
N PRO A 68 -10.57 -7.41 3.29
CA PRO A 68 -10.69 -8.62 4.09
C PRO A 68 -9.34 -9.32 4.22
N ILE A 69 -9.05 -9.88 5.40
CA ILE A 69 -7.86 -10.71 5.62
C ILE A 69 -8.04 -12.04 4.87
N PRO A 70 -7.11 -12.44 3.98
CA PRO A 70 -7.30 -13.62 3.13
C PRO A 70 -7.57 -14.91 3.91
N GLN A 71 -6.93 -15.09 5.06
CA GLN A 71 -7.07 -16.27 5.91
C GLN A 71 -8.25 -16.17 6.89
N GLU A 72 -8.80 -14.97 7.08
CA GLU A 72 -9.84 -14.68 8.07
C GLU A 72 -10.84 -13.64 7.52
N PRO A 73 -11.74 -14.03 6.59
CA PRO A 73 -12.58 -13.09 5.83
C PRO A 73 -13.53 -12.23 6.68
N GLN A 74 -13.82 -12.65 7.93
CA GLN A 74 -14.58 -11.88 8.91
C GLN A 74 -13.78 -10.75 9.57
N ALA A 75 -12.48 -10.67 9.34
CA ALA A 75 -11.59 -9.65 9.86
C ALA A 75 -11.05 -8.77 8.73
N MET A 76 -10.79 -7.50 9.06
CA MET A 76 -10.28 -6.51 8.13
C MET A 76 -8.82 -6.18 8.42
N TRP A 77 -8.06 -5.96 7.34
CA TRP A 77 -6.76 -5.31 7.37
C TRP A 77 -6.90 -3.86 6.93
N TRP A 78 -5.97 -3.05 7.39
CA TRP A 78 -5.80 -1.64 7.05
C TRP A 78 -4.34 -1.41 6.73
N ALA A 79 -4.06 -0.59 5.72
CA ALA A 79 -2.70 -0.23 5.35
C ALA A 79 -2.60 1.23 4.94
N VAL A 80 -1.51 1.87 5.34
CA VAL A 80 -1.11 3.20 4.85
C VAL A 80 0.29 3.11 4.29
N TRP A 81 0.53 3.75 3.15
CA TRP A 81 1.87 3.83 2.57
C TRP A 81 2.11 5.17 1.90
N GLY A 82 3.38 5.47 1.66
CA GLY A 82 3.81 6.64 0.93
C GLY A 82 5.23 6.49 0.41
N GLU A 83 5.74 7.56 -0.20
CA GLU A 83 7.12 7.60 -0.66
C GLU A 83 8.06 7.91 0.51
N TYR A 84 9.20 7.23 0.52
CA TYR A 84 10.24 7.38 1.53
C TYR A 84 11.45 8.12 0.96
N SER A 85 11.75 9.29 1.52
CA SER A 85 12.92 10.11 1.16
C SER A 85 14.04 10.11 2.22
N GLY A 86 13.93 9.28 3.28
CA GLY A 86 14.93 9.20 4.35
C GLY A 86 14.53 9.85 5.68
N ASN A 87 13.32 10.38 5.82
CA ASN A 87 12.81 10.92 7.08
C ASN A 87 12.12 9.82 7.90
N ASP A 88 12.20 9.91 9.23
CA ASP A 88 11.44 9.03 10.12
C ASP A 88 9.95 9.18 9.86
N VAL A 89 9.25 8.04 9.77
CA VAL A 89 7.80 7.96 9.57
C VAL A 89 7.18 7.29 10.78
N GLN A 90 6.16 7.94 11.35
CA GLN A 90 5.38 7.40 12.46
C GLN A 90 3.91 7.33 12.06
N VAL A 91 3.25 6.22 12.40
CA VAL A 91 1.81 6.05 12.26
C VAL A 91 1.24 5.83 13.67
N THR A 92 0.25 6.65 14.04
CA THR A 92 -0.46 6.54 15.31
C THR A 92 -1.95 6.35 15.03
N LEU A 93 -2.57 5.39 15.69
CA LEU A 93 -4.01 5.16 15.61
C LEU A 93 -4.74 5.99 16.67
N ASP A 94 -6.07 6.11 16.55
CA ASP A 94 -6.95 6.81 17.50
C ASP A 94 -6.76 6.38 18.96
N ASP A 95 -6.56 5.09 19.21
CA ASP A 95 -6.26 4.50 20.53
C ASP A 95 -4.81 4.71 21.02
N GLN A 96 -4.06 5.57 20.33
CA GLN A 96 -2.64 5.89 20.58
C GLN A 96 -1.67 4.74 20.33
N SER A 97 -2.14 3.59 19.83
CA SER A 97 -1.25 2.51 19.43
C SER A 97 -0.42 2.90 18.20
N ARG A 98 0.76 2.29 18.09
CA ARG A 98 1.76 2.59 17.05
C ARG A 98 2.14 1.31 16.32
N PRO A 99 1.41 0.93 15.26
CA PRO A 99 1.77 -0.21 14.44
C PRO A 99 3.16 -0.01 13.78
N GLY A 100 3.82 -1.12 13.47
CA GLY A 100 5.16 -1.12 12.90
C GLY A 100 5.18 -0.55 11.48
N VAL A 101 6.11 0.38 11.22
CA VAL A 101 6.37 0.91 9.87
C VAL A 101 7.50 0.11 9.23
N VAL A 102 7.26 -0.41 8.05
CA VAL A 102 8.25 -1.09 7.21
C VAL A 102 8.71 -0.14 6.13
N VAL A 103 10.02 -0.04 5.92
CA VAL A 103 10.61 0.63 4.76
C VAL A 103 11.08 -0.44 3.78
N PHE A 104 10.60 -0.36 2.55
CA PHE A 104 11.01 -1.24 1.45
C PHE A 104 11.44 -0.38 0.27
N ASN A 105 12.73 -0.43 -0.07
CA ASN A 105 13.35 0.43 -1.07
C ASN A 105 13.05 1.91 -0.80
N ARG A 106 12.19 2.53 -1.62
CA ARG A 106 11.82 3.95 -1.57
C ARG A 106 10.38 4.17 -1.14
N LEU A 107 9.78 3.17 -0.49
CA LEU A 107 8.43 3.22 0.06
C LEU A 107 8.47 2.95 1.56
N TRP A 108 7.60 3.62 2.30
CA TRP A 108 7.23 3.22 3.65
C TRP A 108 5.80 2.68 3.63
N ILE A 109 5.55 1.63 4.40
CA ILE A 109 4.24 0.99 4.54
C ILE A 109 4.00 0.65 6.00
N CYS A 110 2.76 0.80 6.46
CA CYS A 110 2.30 0.38 7.76
C CYS A 110 0.98 -0.39 7.58
N GLU A 111 0.83 -1.54 8.22
CA GLU A 111 -0.42 -2.30 8.20
C GLU A 111 -0.82 -2.79 9.60
N TRP A 112 -2.12 -2.95 9.81
CA TRP A 112 -2.67 -3.51 11.03
C TRP A 112 -3.98 -4.25 10.78
N ARG A 113 -4.43 -4.93 11.82
CA ARG A 113 -5.67 -5.69 11.87
C ARG A 113 -6.61 -5.06 12.90
N GLY A 114 -7.90 -5.10 12.62
CA GLY A 114 -8.93 -4.75 13.60
C GLY A 114 -10.09 -3.97 13.02
N PRO A 115 -10.88 -3.29 13.87
CA PRO A 115 -11.92 -2.37 13.39
C PRO A 115 -11.30 -1.20 12.62
N GLU A 116 -12.14 -0.52 11.84
CA GLU A 116 -11.78 0.74 11.18
C GLU A 116 -11.32 1.76 12.22
N ARG A 117 -10.19 2.40 11.95
CA ARG A 117 -9.57 3.40 12.81
C ARG A 117 -8.95 4.48 11.95
N GLU A 118 -9.12 5.73 12.37
CA GLU A 118 -8.34 6.84 11.80
C GLU A 118 -6.86 6.63 12.11
N ALA A 119 -6.00 7.04 11.17
CA ALA A 119 -4.56 6.99 11.35
C ALA A 119 -3.95 8.37 11.14
N THR A 120 -3.09 8.78 12.07
CA THR A 120 -2.26 9.97 11.92
C THR A 120 -0.87 9.57 11.45
N VAL A 121 -0.43 10.10 10.31
CA VAL A 121 0.92 9.92 9.79
C VAL A 121 1.74 11.16 10.10
N VAL A 122 2.92 10.97 10.68
CA VAL A 122 3.93 12.03 10.87
C VAL A 122 5.19 11.67 10.11
N THR A 123 5.66 12.58 9.27
CA THR A 123 6.93 12.43 8.51
C THR A 123 7.49 13.80 8.16
N ALA A 124 8.82 13.96 8.20
CA ALA A 124 9.49 15.21 7.82
C ALA A 124 8.94 16.49 8.50
N GLY A 125 8.43 16.39 9.73
CA GLY A 125 7.79 17.51 10.45
C GLY A 125 6.40 17.91 9.94
N ARG A 126 5.80 17.07 9.10
CA ARG A 126 4.43 17.20 8.57
C ARG A 126 3.54 16.11 9.16
N GLN A 127 2.25 16.39 9.20
CA GLN A 127 1.21 15.49 9.68
C GLN A 127 0.09 15.38 8.64
N ALA A 128 -0.46 14.18 8.48
CA ALA A 128 -1.69 13.95 7.76
C ALA A 128 -2.61 13.03 8.55
N GLU A 129 -3.89 13.32 8.54
CA GLU A 129 -4.93 12.39 8.97
C GLU A 129 -5.36 11.58 7.76
N ILE A 130 -5.32 10.26 7.92
CA ILE A 130 -5.68 9.30 6.90
C ILE A 130 -7.08 8.81 7.23
N GLN A 131 -8.03 9.24 6.42
CA GLN A 131 -9.35 8.64 6.41
C GLN A 131 -9.34 7.47 5.43
N PHE A 132 -9.83 6.34 5.91
CA PHE A 132 -10.04 5.17 5.07
C PHE A 132 -11.44 5.24 4.48
N ALA A 133 -11.59 4.83 3.24
CA ALA A 133 -12.92 4.56 2.73
C ALA A 133 -13.52 3.38 3.47
N SER A 134 -14.79 3.49 3.84
CA SER A 134 -15.52 2.38 4.42
C SER A 134 -15.54 1.19 3.43
N PRO A 135 -15.18 -0.02 3.87
CA PRO A 135 -15.22 -1.20 3.01
C PRO A 135 -16.66 -1.45 2.55
N VAL A 136 -16.89 -1.48 1.24
CA VAL A 136 -18.21 -1.83 0.68
C VAL A 136 -18.41 -3.33 0.84
N TYR A 137 -19.14 -3.74 1.88
CA TYR A 137 -19.59 -5.11 2.05
C TYR A 137 -20.57 -5.46 0.93
N ALA A 138 -20.22 -6.40 0.04
CA ALA A 138 -21.21 -7.02 -0.83
C ALA A 138 -22.20 -7.79 0.06
N ALA A 139 -23.42 -7.28 0.20
CA ALA A 139 -24.47 -7.91 0.99
C ALA A 139 -24.71 -9.36 0.55
N PRO A 140 -24.88 -10.33 1.47
CA PRO A 140 -25.03 -11.72 1.10
C PRO A 140 -26.51 -12.04 0.84
N HIS A 141 -27.14 -11.59 -0.26
CA HIS A 141 -28.51 -12.04 -0.59
C HIS A 141 -28.64 -12.55 -2.03
N ALA A 142 -28.67 -13.88 -2.09
CA ALA A 142 -29.47 -14.77 -2.94
C ALA A 142 -29.66 -14.42 -4.44
N GLY A 143 -28.89 -15.11 -5.28
CA GLY A 143 -29.30 -15.36 -6.67
C GLY A 143 -28.16 -15.34 -7.67
N ARG A 144 -27.49 -16.48 -7.84
CA ARG A 144 -26.88 -16.92 -9.12
C ARG A 144 -26.17 -15.83 -9.95
N THR A 145 -24.87 -15.64 -9.71
CA THR A 145 -23.84 -15.63 -10.77
C THR A 145 -22.44 -15.71 -10.16
N ARG A 146 -21.54 -16.29 -10.96
CA ARG A 146 -20.15 -16.69 -10.68
C ARG A 146 -19.24 -15.51 -10.29
N HIS A 147 -18.30 -15.82 -9.38
CA HIS A 147 -16.96 -15.25 -9.20
C HIS A 147 -16.69 -13.78 -9.55
N SER A 148 -16.41 -12.94 -8.55
CA SER A 148 -15.27 -11.99 -8.57
C SER A 148 -15.02 -11.42 -7.17
N GLY A 149 -13.75 -11.30 -6.79
CA GLY A 149 -13.27 -11.09 -5.42
C GLY A 149 -13.72 -9.78 -4.77
N GLY A 150 -13.77 -9.80 -3.43
CA GLY A 150 -14.02 -8.61 -2.61
C GLY A 150 -13.03 -7.51 -2.96
N ALA A 151 -13.55 -6.37 -3.38
CA ALA A 151 -12.76 -5.25 -3.88
C ALA A 151 -11.93 -4.65 -2.75
N SER A 152 -10.60 -4.66 -2.89
CA SER A 152 -9.71 -3.82 -2.09
C SER A 152 -9.89 -2.37 -2.55
N HIS A 153 -10.10 -1.45 -1.60
CA HIS A 153 -10.31 -0.04 -1.91
C HIS A 153 -9.00 0.75 -1.70
N ILE A 154 -8.71 1.69 -2.59
CA ILE A 154 -7.53 2.56 -2.53
C ILE A 154 -8.02 4.00 -2.57
N GLU A 155 -7.82 4.74 -1.48
CA GLU A 155 -8.15 6.16 -1.40
C GLU A 155 -6.89 7.00 -1.16
N THR A 156 -6.80 8.12 -1.88
CA THR A 156 -5.75 9.12 -1.67
C THR A 156 -6.29 10.16 -0.68
N PRO A 157 -5.80 10.23 0.57
CA PRO A 157 -6.26 11.17 1.58
C PRO A 157 -6.05 12.63 1.17
N ALA A 158 -6.83 13.50 1.82
CA ALA A 158 -6.93 14.93 1.59
C ALA A 158 -5.70 15.71 2.10
N GLY A 159 -4.51 15.45 1.55
CA GLY A 159 -3.31 16.27 1.73
C GLY A 159 -2.67 16.26 3.13
N PHE A 160 -1.42 16.74 3.20
CA PHE A 160 -0.65 16.89 4.43
C PHE A 160 -0.66 18.35 4.90
N HIS A 161 -0.58 18.55 6.21
CA HIS A 161 -0.43 19.86 6.84
C HIS A 161 0.86 19.92 7.69
N GLU A 162 1.42 21.13 7.87
CA GLU A 162 2.64 21.32 8.66
C GLU A 162 2.37 21.21 10.17
N ILE A 163 3.26 20.55 10.92
CA ILE A 163 3.16 20.51 12.39
C ILE A 163 3.79 21.79 12.95
N PRO A 164 3.07 22.57 13.79
CA PRO A 164 3.64 23.73 14.43
C PRO A 164 4.83 23.33 15.31
N ARG A 165 6.03 23.84 14.99
CA ARG A 165 7.19 23.69 15.87
C ARG A 165 6.90 24.42 17.18
N ARG A 166 6.70 23.68 18.27
CA ARG A 166 6.67 24.29 19.61
C ARG A 166 8.05 24.90 19.88
N ARG A 167 8.08 26.22 20.08
CA ARG A 167 9.25 26.97 20.57
C ARG A 167 9.46 26.74 22.05
#